data_AF-A0A920FJW7-F1
#
_entry.id   AF-A0A920FJW7-F1
#
_cell.length_a   1.000
_cell.length_b   1.000
_cell.length_c   1.000
_cell.angle_alpha   90.00
_cell.angle_beta   90.00
_cell.angle_gamma   90.00
#
_symmetry.space_group_name_H-M   'P 1'
#
loop_
_entity.id
_entity.type
_entity.pdbx_description
1 polymer ?
#
loop_
_entity_poly.entity_id
_entity_poly.type
_entity_poly.pdbx_seq_one_letter_code
_entity_poly.pdbx_strand_id
1 'polypeptide(L)' 'MARVFAYLMGNDLDKIEDEAIFEDTSDTIKNALQKTFETKNQKTSISKTAFDIALNQLV' A
#
# COMPACT_ATOMS: atom_id res chain seq x y z
N MET A 1 8.56 -2.24 -3.77
CA MET A 1 9.03 -3.54 -4.31
C MET A 1 8.15 -4.71 -3.90
N ALA A 2 7.85 -4.93 -2.60
CA ALA A 2 7.00 -6.07 -2.18
C ALA A 2 5.64 -6.15 -2.90
N ARG A 3 5.00 -5.00 -3.17
CA ARG A 3 3.72 -4.96 -3.87
C ARG A 3 3.80 -5.38 -5.34
N VAL A 4 4.87 -4.99 -6.04
CA VAL A 4 5.15 -5.42 -7.43
C VAL A 4 5.33 -6.95 -7.49
N PHE A 5 6.07 -7.53 -6.54
CA PHE A 5 6.20 -8.98 -6.45
C PHE A 5 4.87 -9.67 -6.15
N ALA A 6 4.04 -9.11 -5.26
CA ALA A 6 2.71 -9.64 -4.98
C ALA A 6 1.79 -9.60 -6.21
N TYR A 7 1.85 -8.53 -7.01
CA TYR A 7 1.13 -8.42 -8.28
C TYR A 7 1.58 -9.53 -9.24
N LEU A 8 2.89 -9.66 -9.46
CA LEU A 8 3.47 -10.68 -10.36
C LEU A 8 3.24 -12.13 -9.90
N MET A 9 2.90 -12.37 -8.64
CA MET A 9 2.58 -13.70 -8.10
C MET A 9 1.09 -14.06 -8.21
N GLY A 10 0.24 -13.18 -8.74
CA GLY A 10 -1.18 -13.48 -9.00
C GLY A 10 -1.34 -14.46 -10.17
N ASN A 11 -2.19 -15.48 -9.98
CA ASN A 11 -2.46 -16.50 -11.01
C ASN A 11 -3.29 -15.98 -12.21
N ASP A 12 -3.88 -14.78 -12.12
CA ASP A 12 -4.84 -14.24 -13.10
C ASP A 12 -4.25 -13.10 -13.97
N LEU A 13 -2.94 -13.13 -14.24
CA LEU A 13 -2.31 -12.13 -15.10
C LEU A 13 -2.23 -12.62 -16.56
N ASP A 14 -3.31 -12.39 -17.31
CA ASP A 14 -3.32 -12.62 -18.77
C ASP A 14 -2.30 -11.72 -19.49
N LYS A 15 -2.02 -10.53 -18.95
CA LYS A 15 -0.98 -9.61 -19.41
C LYS A 15 -0.35 -8.86 -18.25
N ILE A 16 0.98 -8.86 -18.20
CA ILE A 16 1.77 -8.04 -17.30
C ILE A 16 2.07 -6.73 -18.03
N GLU A 17 1.35 -5.67 -17.67
CA GLU A 17 1.57 -4.33 -18.21
C GLU A 17 2.19 -3.44 -17.13
N ASP A 18 3.27 -2.73 -17.49
CA ASP A 18 4.00 -1.88 -16.54
C ASP A 18 3.09 -0.79 -15.94
N GLU A 19 2.18 -0.23 -16.74
CA GLU A 19 1.21 0.77 -16.30
C GLU A 19 0.32 0.25 -15.17
N ALA A 20 -0.20 -0.98 -15.28
CA ALA A 20 -1.04 -1.60 -14.26
C ALA A 20 -0.27 -1.89 -12.96
N ILE A 21 1.01 -2.31 -13.05
CA ILE A 21 1.90 -2.48 -11.88
C ILE A 21 2.11 -1.14 -11.16
N PHE A 22 2.38 -0.09 -11.93
CA PHE A 22 2.58 1.25 -11.39
C PHE A 22 1.31 1.81 -10.76
N GLU A 23 0.16 1.60 -11.39
CA GLU A 23 -1.15 2.03 -10.88
C GLU A 23 -1.49 1.32 -9.57
N ASP A 24 -1.43 -0.03 -9.52
CA ASP A 24 -1.71 -0.79 -8.29
C ASP A 24 -0.78 -0.38 -7.13
N THR A 25 0.51 -0.19 -7.43
CA THR A 25 1.48 0.27 -6.43
C THR A 25 1.15 1.68 -5.94
N SER A 26 0.82 2.59 -6.85
CA SER A 26 0.51 3.99 -6.53
C SER A 26 -0.77 4.12 -5.71
N ASP A 27 -1.81 3.39 -6.10
CA ASP A 27 -3.10 3.37 -5.39
C ASP A 27 -2.96 2.75 -4.01
N THR A 28 -2.16 1.69 -3.87
CA THR A 28 -1.86 1.10 -2.56
C THR A 28 -1.18 2.13 -1.64
N ILE A 29 -0.19 2.87 -2.14
CA ILE A 29 0.50 3.92 -1.38
C ILE A 29 -0.48 5.04 -0.99
N LYS A 30 -1.29 5.50 -1.93
CA LYS A 30 -2.31 6.54 -1.71
C LYS A 30 -3.29 6.13 -0.62
N ASN A 31 -3.83 4.91 -0.71
CA ASN A 31 -4.78 4.37 0.26
C ASN A 31 -4.15 4.23 1.66
N ALA A 32 -2.89 3.79 1.74
CA ALA A 32 -2.17 3.68 3.02
C ALA A 32 -1.93 5.05 3.66
N LEU A 33 -1.54 6.05 2.87
CA LEU A 33 -1.37 7.43 3.35
C LEU A 33 -2.70 8.03 3.81
N GLN A 34 -3.77 7.82 3.05
CA GLN A 34 -5.10 8.29 3.41
C GLN A 34 -5.59 7.68 4.72
N LYS A 35 -5.46 6.36 4.90
CA LYS A 35 -5.79 5.68 6.17
C LYS A 35 -4.96 6.21 7.35
N THR A 36 -3.68 6.49 7.12
CA THR A 36 -2.80 7.06 8.15
C THR A 36 -3.28 8.45 8.55
N PHE A 37 -3.63 9.27 7.57
CA PHE A 37 -4.15 10.62 7.78
C PHE A 37 -5.53 10.62 8.47
N GLU A 38 -6.44 9.74 8.04
CA GLU A 38 -7.77 9.54 8.64
C GLU A 38 -7.67 9.07 10.10
N THR A 39 -6.73 8.18 10.40
CA THR A 39 -6.48 7.71 11.77
C THR A 39 -5.89 8.82 12.64
N LYS A 40 -4.95 9.60 12.10
CA LYS A 40 -4.28 10.66 12.84
C LYS A 40 -3.78 11.77 11.91
N ASN A 41 -4.54 12.86 11.85
CA ASN A 41 -4.21 14.07 11.07
C ASN A 41 -3.18 14.96 11.79
N GLN A 42 -2.05 14.37 12.22
CA GLN A 42 -0.96 15.12 12.84
C GLN A 42 0.20 15.26 11.85
N LYS A 43 0.85 16.43 11.87
CA LYS A 43 2.03 16.71 11.02
C LYS A 43 3.29 15.98 11.49
N THR A 44 3.22 15.30 12.64
CA THR A 44 4.33 14.57 13.27
C THR A 44 3.90 13.15 13.59
N SER A 45 4.87 12.25 13.73
CA SER A 45 4.63 10.82 14.04
C SER A 45 3.78 10.05 13.03
N ILE A 46 3.73 10.51 11.77
CA ILE A 46 3.01 9.83 10.67
C ILE A 46 3.50 8.39 10.51
N SER A 47 4.82 8.18 10.54
CA SER A 47 5.43 6.84 10.43
C SER A 47 4.99 5.91 11.56
N LYS A 48 4.80 6.42 12.78
CA LYS A 48 4.34 5.62 13.92
C LYS A 48 2.91 5.12 13.69
N THR A 49 2.01 6.04 13.31
CA THR A 49 0.62 5.69 12.99
C THR A 49 0.54 4.68 11.84
N ALA A 50 1.33 4.88 10.78
CA ALA A 50 1.40 3.94 9.66
C ALA A 50 1.89 2.54 10.10
N PHE A 51 2.88 2.49 11.00
CA PHE A 51 3.39 1.24 11.54
C PHE A 51 2.37 0.53 12.44
N ASP A 52 1.67 1.28 13.30
CA ASP A 52 0.60 0.73 14.14
C ASP A 52 -0.53 0.14 13.27
N ILE A 53 -0.93 0.84 12.19
CA ILE A 53 -1.91 0.33 11.22
C ILE A 53 -1.42 -0.96 10.54
N ALA A 54 -0.14 -1.01 10.15
CA ALA A 54 0.44 -2.19 9.52
C ALA A 54 0.50 -3.40 10.47
N LEU A 55 0.85 -3.17 11.74
CA LEU A 55 0.84 -4.21 12.78
C LEU A 55 -0.58 -4.75 13.02
N ASN A 56 -1.58 -3.87 13.06
CA ASN A 56 -2.98 -4.29 13.21
C ASN A 56 -3.53 -5.05 11.98
N GLN A 57 -2.93 -4.92 10.80
CA GLN A 57 -3.31 -5.70 9.62
C GLN A 57 -2.61 -7.08 9.57
N LEU A 58 -1.56 -7.27 10.38
CA LEU A 58 -0.78 -8.50 10.42
C LEU A 58 -1.30 -9.50 11.47
N VAL A 59 -1.98 -9.01 12.51
CA VAL A 59 -2.47 -9.78 13.67
C VAL A 59 -3.97 -9.99 13.61
#